data_AF-A0A523BU73-F1
#
_entry.id   AF-A0A523BU73-F1
#
_cell.length_a   1.000
_cell.length_b   1.000
_cell.length_c   1.000
_cell.angle_alpha   90.00
_cell.angle_beta   90.00
_cell.angle_gamma   90.00
#
_symmetry.space_group_name_H-M   'P 1'
#
loop_
_entity.id
_entity.type
_entity.pdbx_description
1 polymer ?
#
loop_
_entity_poly.entity_id
_entity_poly.type
_entity_poly.pdbx_seq_one_letter_code
_entity_poly.pdbx_strand_id
1 'polypeptide(L)'
;MSQTTDLKTPPRPIPAWQKPPKNGFSGRRIRTGLAITLAGLVIFLLGARPALFGADRSPVIGFVQIAVFLIGLALVCMGGYLSLMALWKDRQTSILADIGLRLVATGYVIAVFAGMADIFGFGSHPLPGIPYFGAWQARGVEIGQAVIALGFLLLIPIVRRQGGSSQKPAND
;
A
#
# COMPACT_ATOMS: atom_id res chain seq x y z
N MET A 1 -41.89 -45.55 37.53
CA MET A 1 -41.80 -44.25 36.83
C MET A 1 -40.34 -43.84 36.80
N SER A 2 -39.56 -44.47 35.90
CA SER A 2 -38.11 -44.29 35.82
C SER A 2 -37.82 -43.44 34.59
N GLN A 3 -37.63 -42.14 34.80
CA GLN A 3 -37.12 -41.24 33.78
C GLN A 3 -35.68 -41.63 33.47
N THR A 4 -35.46 -42.27 32.32
CA THR A 4 -34.12 -42.38 31.73
C THR A 4 -33.77 -41.04 31.12
N THR A 5 -33.07 -40.21 31.89
CA THR A 5 -32.37 -39.02 31.39
C THR A 5 -31.44 -39.41 30.25
N ASP A 6 -31.84 -39.06 29.04
CA ASP A 6 -31.04 -39.14 27.82
C ASP A 6 -29.83 -38.20 27.97
N LEU A 7 -28.71 -38.76 28.43
CA LEU A 7 -27.42 -38.08 28.49
C LEU A 7 -26.93 -37.85 27.06
N LYS A 8 -27.37 -36.73 26.49
CA LYS A 8 -26.90 -36.21 25.21
C LYS A 8 -25.40 -35.99 25.28
N THR A 9 -24.64 -36.98 24.82
CA THR A 9 -23.18 -36.94 24.79
C THR A 9 -22.74 -35.76 23.94
N PRO A 10 -21.77 -34.95 24.40
CA PRO A 10 -21.31 -33.80 23.62
C PRO A 10 -20.75 -34.30 22.29
N PRO A 11 -21.03 -33.60 21.17
CA PRO A 11 -20.55 -33.99 19.86
C PRO A 11 -19.01 -34.09 19.89
N ARG A 12 -18.49 -35.17 19.29
CA ARG A 12 -17.05 -35.43 19.26
C ARG A 12 -16.33 -34.26 18.58
N PRO A 13 -15.19 -33.80 19.13
CA PRO A 13 -14.41 -32.74 18.50
C PRO A 13 -13.95 -33.18 17.11
N ILE A 14 -14.19 -32.32 16.13
CA ILE A 14 -13.79 -32.54 14.74
C ILE A 14 -12.26 -32.66 14.66
N PRO A 15 -11.71 -33.69 13.97
CA PRO A 15 -10.28 -33.83 13.73
C PRO A 15 -9.68 -32.56 13.11
N ALA A 16 -8.42 -32.25 13.44
CA ALA A 16 -7.74 -31.05 12.94
C ALA A 16 -7.73 -30.96 11.40
N TRP A 17 -7.70 -32.10 10.71
CA TRP A 17 -7.74 -32.22 9.25
C TRP A 17 -9.11 -31.92 8.61
N GLN A 18 -10.17 -31.87 9.42
CA GLN A 18 -11.54 -31.58 8.99
C GLN A 18 -11.94 -30.12 9.24
N LYS A 19 -11.06 -29.30 9.83
CA LYS A 19 -11.33 -27.87 9.96
C LYS A 19 -11.34 -27.27 8.55
N PRO A 20 -12.48 -26.71 8.09
CA PRO A 20 -12.48 -26.00 6.82
C PRO A 20 -11.42 -24.90 6.88
N PRO A 21 -10.65 -24.67 5.80
CA PRO A 21 -9.71 -23.56 5.77
C PRO A 21 -10.45 -22.28 6.19
N LYS A 22 -9.80 -21.44 7.01
CA LYS A 22 -10.38 -20.17 7.45
C LYS A 22 -10.48 -19.22 6.24
N ASN A 23 -11.55 -19.38 5.47
CA ASN A 23 -11.82 -18.71 4.20
C ASN A 23 -12.27 -17.24 4.34
N GLY A 24 -12.00 -16.61 5.47
CA GLY A 24 -12.17 -15.17 5.60
C GLY A 24 -10.98 -14.48 4.95
N PHE A 25 -11.18 -13.78 3.83
CA PHE A 25 -10.29 -12.69 3.46
C PHE A 25 -9.98 -11.88 4.72
N SER A 26 -8.72 -11.50 4.94
CA SER A 26 -8.41 -10.60 6.05
C SER A 26 -8.88 -9.19 5.65
N GLY A 27 -10.19 -9.02 5.49
CA GLY A 27 -10.80 -7.74 5.15
C GLY A 27 -10.43 -6.66 6.18
N ARG A 28 -10.13 -7.08 7.41
CA ARG A 28 -9.55 -6.21 8.43
C ARG A 28 -8.15 -5.70 8.04
N ARG A 29 -7.23 -6.57 7.58
CA ARG A 29 -5.89 -6.17 7.10
C ARG A 29 -5.95 -5.32 5.83
N ILE A 30 -6.83 -5.67 4.90
CA ILE A 30 -7.05 -4.88 3.68
C ILE A 30 -7.56 -3.49 4.07
N ARG A 31 -8.57 -3.41 4.96
CA ARG A 31 -9.13 -2.15 5.45
C ARG A 31 -8.10 -1.33 6.24
N THR A 32 -7.28 -1.94 7.09
CA THR A 32 -6.21 -1.21 7.80
C THR A 32 -5.14 -0.70 6.83
N GLY A 33 -4.72 -1.51 5.86
CA GLY A 33 -3.76 -1.07 4.84
C GLY A 33 -4.31 0.09 4.02
N LEU A 34 -5.56 -0.02 3.56
CA LEU A 34 -6.23 1.03 2.79
C LEU A 34 -6.42 2.32 3.63
N ALA A 35 -6.76 2.19 4.91
CA ALA A 35 -6.88 3.34 5.81
C ALA A 35 -5.54 4.06 5.98
N ILE A 36 -4.44 3.31 6.11
CA ILE A 36 -3.09 3.89 6.16
C ILE A 36 -2.75 4.57 4.82
N THR A 37 -3.05 3.95 3.68
CA THR A 37 -2.84 4.57 2.36
C THR A 37 -3.61 5.87 2.21
N LEU A 38 -4.88 5.89 2.61
CA LEU A 38 -5.72 7.09 2.53
C LEU A 38 -5.23 8.19 3.47
N ALA A 39 -4.86 7.85 4.70
CA ALA A 39 -4.27 8.81 5.65
C ALA A 39 -2.95 9.37 5.11
N GLY A 40 -2.09 8.50 4.57
CA GLY A 40 -0.85 8.88 3.91
C GLY A 40 -1.09 9.79 2.71
N LEU A 41 -2.11 9.51 1.89
CA LEU A 41 -2.48 10.33 0.74
C LEU A 41 -2.94 11.73 1.17
N VAL A 42 -3.69 11.85 2.27
CA VAL A 42 -4.10 13.15 2.83
C VAL A 42 -2.87 13.94 3.29
N ILE A 43 -1.96 13.31 4.03
CA ILE A 43 -0.70 13.93 4.48
C ILE A 43 0.17 14.34 3.29
N PHE A 44 0.23 13.47 2.27
CA PHE A 44 0.94 13.74 1.02
C PHE A 44 0.37 14.95 0.29
N LEU A 45 -0.96 15.06 0.18
CA LEU A 45 -1.61 16.20 -0.48
C LEU A 45 -1.43 17.49 0.31
N LEU A 46 -1.45 17.43 1.65
CA LEU A 46 -1.14 18.55 2.52
C LEU A 46 0.27 19.08 2.27
N GLY A 47 1.25 18.19 2.09
CA GLY A 47 2.61 18.57 1.69
C GLY A 47 2.74 18.98 0.21
N ALA A 48 2.02 18.34 -0.71
CA ALA A 48 2.14 18.66 -2.14
C ALA A 48 1.56 20.04 -2.47
N ARG A 49 0.43 20.39 -1.84
CA ARG A 49 -0.27 21.67 -2.06
C ARG A 49 -0.89 22.17 -0.75
N PRO A 50 -0.10 22.73 0.18
CA PRO A 50 -0.62 23.30 1.42
C PRO A 50 -1.55 24.49 1.18
N ALA A 51 -1.47 25.13 0.00
CA ALA A 51 -2.41 26.15 -0.45
C ALA A 51 -3.87 25.65 -0.53
N LEU A 52 -4.11 24.34 -0.70
CA LEU A 52 -5.45 23.75 -0.62
C LEU A 52 -6.06 23.86 0.78
N PHE A 53 -5.23 24.09 1.80
CA PHE A 53 -5.61 24.15 3.21
C PHE A 53 -5.47 25.56 3.81
N GLY A 54 -5.23 26.59 2.97
CA GLY A 54 -5.14 27.98 3.41
C GLY A 54 -3.87 28.33 4.20
N ALA A 55 -2.81 27.52 4.13
CA ALA A 55 -1.53 27.87 4.74
C ALA A 55 -0.78 28.93 3.92
N ASP A 56 -0.33 30.00 4.58
CA ASP A 56 0.37 31.12 3.96
C ASP A 56 1.73 30.71 3.36
N ARG A 57 2.12 31.39 2.27
CA ARG A 57 3.38 31.15 1.56
C ARG A 57 4.56 31.77 2.31
N SER A 58 4.92 31.19 3.46
CA SER A 58 6.17 31.53 4.15
C SER A 58 7.33 30.67 3.63
N PRO A 59 8.52 31.25 3.35
CA PRO A 59 9.74 30.51 2.95
C PRO A 59 10.08 29.32 3.87
N VAL A 60 9.84 29.47 5.16
CA VAL A 60 10.11 28.44 6.18
C VAL A 60 9.13 27.26 6.06
N ILE A 61 7.91 27.51 5.55
CA ILE A 61 6.90 26.47 5.34
C ILE A 61 7.31 25.56 4.18
N GLY A 62 8.10 26.03 3.21
CA GLY A 62 8.55 25.23 2.05
C GLY A 62 9.37 23.97 2.43
N PHE A 63 10.32 24.08 3.37
CA PHE A 63 11.11 22.92 3.81
C PHE A 63 10.26 21.89 4.57
N VAL A 64 9.43 22.38 5.50
CA VAL A 64 8.51 21.53 6.26
C VAL A 64 7.52 20.85 5.33
N GLN A 65 7.05 21.57 4.31
CA GLN A 65 6.13 21.08 3.29
C GLN A 65 6.70 19.87 2.54
N ILE A 66 7.97 19.93 2.10
CA ILE A 66 8.64 18.81 1.41
C ILE A 66 8.79 17.60 2.34
N ALA A 67 9.13 17.82 3.61
CA ALA A 67 9.23 16.74 4.59
C ALA A 67 7.87 16.06 4.84
N VAL A 68 6.80 16.85 5.02
CA VAL A 68 5.43 16.34 5.18
C VAL A 68 4.98 15.58 3.93
N PHE A 69 5.30 16.10 2.74
CA PHE A 69 5.06 15.45 1.46
C PHE A 69 5.72 14.06 1.38
N LEU A 70 7.01 13.95 1.73
CA LEU A 70 7.75 12.68 1.70
C LEU A 70 7.24 11.67 2.74
N ILE A 71 6.90 12.15 3.95
CA ILE A 71 6.28 11.29 4.98
C ILE A 71 4.93 10.76 4.50
N GLY A 72 4.12 11.61 3.89
CA GLY A 72 2.86 11.19 3.28
C GLY A 72 3.07 10.12 2.20
N LEU A 73 4.05 10.30 1.33
CA LEU A 73 4.42 9.32 0.31
C LEU A 73 4.88 7.99 0.94
N ALA A 74 5.67 8.03 2.02
CA ALA A 74 6.10 6.83 2.75
C ALA A 74 4.91 6.05 3.32
N LEU A 75 3.92 6.75 3.88
CA LEU A 75 2.69 6.14 4.39
C LEU A 75 1.84 5.53 3.27
N VAL A 76 1.77 6.18 2.10
CA VAL A 76 1.14 5.60 0.91
C VAL A 76 1.86 4.31 0.49
N CYS A 77 3.19 4.32 0.44
CA CYS A 77 4.00 3.14 0.15
C CYS A 77 3.71 1.99 1.13
N MET A 78 3.69 2.29 2.43
CA MET A 78 3.46 1.31 3.49
C MET A 78 2.02 0.77 3.50
N GLY A 79 1.03 1.64 3.39
CA GLY A 79 -0.38 1.24 3.33
C GLY A 79 -0.69 0.42 2.07
N GLY A 80 -0.12 0.81 0.92
CA GLY A 80 -0.23 0.09 -0.34
C GLY A 80 0.37 -1.32 -0.24
N TYR A 81 1.56 -1.44 0.38
CA TYR A 81 2.17 -2.73 0.68
C TYR A 81 1.24 -3.62 1.52
N LEU A 82 0.77 -3.11 2.66
CA LEU A 82 -0.08 -3.89 3.58
C LEU A 82 -1.40 -4.33 2.93
N SER A 83 -2.04 -3.43 2.17
CA SER A 83 -3.32 -3.70 1.52
C SER A 83 -3.19 -4.70 0.37
N LEU A 84 -2.19 -4.54 -0.50
CA LEU A 84 -1.97 -5.45 -1.62
C LEU A 84 -1.43 -6.79 -1.17
N MET A 85 -0.51 -6.84 -0.19
CA MET A 85 0.01 -8.11 0.34
C MET A 85 -1.09 -8.91 1.07
N ALA A 86 -2.04 -8.22 1.71
CA ALA A 86 -3.22 -8.88 2.29
C ALA A 86 -4.14 -9.52 1.23
N LEU A 87 -4.02 -9.12 -0.03
CA LEU A 87 -4.73 -9.71 -1.17
C LEU A 87 -4.07 -11.02 -1.64
N TRP A 88 -2.77 -11.21 -1.35
CA TRP A 88 -2.03 -12.43 -1.66
C TRP A 88 -2.16 -13.52 -0.60
N LYS A 89 -2.46 -13.17 0.67
CA LYS A 89 -2.74 -13.98 1.89
C LYS A 89 -2.27 -15.46 1.97
N ASP A 90 -2.66 -16.32 1.04
CA ASP A 90 -2.41 -17.77 1.04
C ASP A 90 -1.80 -18.27 -0.30
N ARG A 91 -1.42 -17.36 -1.20
CA ARG A 91 -0.78 -17.65 -2.50
C ARG A 91 0.66 -17.16 -2.50
N GLN A 92 1.54 -17.91 -3.16
CA GLN A 92 2.90 -17.44 -3.44
C GLN A 92 2.82 -16.18 -4.29
N THR A 93 3.60 -15.16 -3.92
CA THR A 93 3.74 -13.94 -4.72
C THR A 93 4.33 -14.30 -6.08
N SER A 94 3.85 -13.62 -7.13
CA SER A 94 4.47 -13.78 -8.44
C SER A 94 5.82 -13.06 -8.47
N ILE A 95 6.71 -13.49 -9.36
CA ILE A 95 7.99 -12.79 -9.64
C ILE A 95 7.72 -11.31 -9.97
N LEU A 96 6.62 -11.04 -10.67
CA LEU A 96 6.22 -9.68 -11.01
C LEU A 96 5.83 -8.85 -9.76
N ALA A 97 5.16 -9.47 -8.79
CA ALA A 97 4.84 -8.83 -7.51
C ALA A 97 6.11 -8.53 -6.70
N ASP A 98 7.07 -9.45 -6.66
CA ASP A 98 8.35 -9.24 -5.97
C ASP A 98 9.18 -8.12 -6.64
N ILE A 99 9.17 -8.04 -7.98
CA ILE A 99 9.75 -6.92 -8.73
C ILE A 99 9.00 -5.62 -8.42
N GLY A 100 7.66 -5.67 -8.38
CA GLY A 100 6.81 -4.53 -8.06
C GLY A 100 7.16 -3.91 -6.70
N LEU A 101 7.36 -4.75 -5.68
CA LEU A 101 7.81 -4.31 -4.35
C LEU A 101 9.16 -3.59 -4.38
N ARG A 102 10.11 -4.12 -5.15
CA ARG A 102 11.42 -3.48 -5.33
C ARG A 102 11.28 -2.14 -6.05
N LEU A 103 10.44 -2.05 -7.07
CA LEU A 103 10.16 -0.79 -7.77
C LEU A 103 9.50 0.25 -6.86
N VAL A 104 8.57 -0.14 -5.99
CA VAL A 104 7.99 0.79 -4.99
C VAL A 104 9.09 1.33 -4.07
N ALA A 105 9.97 0.45 -3.56
CA ALA A 105 11.07 0.86 -2.69
C ALA A 105 12.07 1.79 -3.40
N THR A 106 12.51 1.44 -4.62
CA THR A 106 13.45 2.26 -5.37
C THR A 106 12.84 3.59 -5.82
N GLY A 107 11.59 3.59 -6.27
CA GLY A 107 10.87 4.81 -6.62
C GLY A 107 10.71 5.76 -5.43
N TYR A 108 10.47 5.23 -4.23
CA TYR A 108 10.46 6.04 -3.00
C TYR A 108 11.84 6.64 -2.69
N VAL A 109 12.91 5.86 -2.82
CA VAL A 109 14.28 6.37 -2.66
C VAL A 109 14.57 7.49 -3.66
N ILE A 110 14.23 7.31 -4.94
CA ILE A 110 14.38 8.35 -5.98
C ILE A 110 13.62 9.63 -5.57
N ALA A 111 12.38 9.50 -5.12
CA ALA A 111 11.56 10.64 -4.71
C ALA A 111 12.15 11.37 -3.49
N VAL A 112 12.69 10.65 -2.50
CA VAL A 112 13.34 11.25 -1.32
C VAL A 112 14.59 12.03 -1.73
N PHE A 113 15.48 11.44 -2.52
CA PHE A 113 16.71 12.11 -2.94
C PHE A 113 16.44 13.32 -3.84
N ALA A 114 15.47 13.22 -4.75
CA ALA A 114 15.07 14.34 -5.59
C ALA A 114 14.41 15.46 -4.77
N GLY A 115 13.49 15.13 -3.86
CA GLY A 115 12.78 16.11 -3.04
C GLY A 115 13.66 16.80 -2.02
N MET A 116 14.66 16.10 -1.45
CA MET A 116 15.59 16.64 -0.47
C MET A 116 16.89 17.19 -1.09
N ALA A 117 16.98 17.32 -2.42
CA ALA A 117 18.25 17.68 -3.07
C ALA A 117 18.86 19.01 -2.58
N ASP A 118 18.02 20.00 -2.22
CA ASP A 118 18.51 21.27 -1.65
C ASP A 118 19.05 21.09 -0.22
N ILE A 119 18.46 20.19 0.57
CA ILE A 119 18.90 19.88 1.94
C ILE A 119 20.27 19.18 1.90
N PHE A 120 20.48 18.31 0.91
CA PHE A 120 21.75 17.62 0.72
C PHE A 120 22.84 18.50 0.08
N GLY A 121 22.53 19.75 -0.30
CA GLY A 121 23.51 20.68 -0.86
C GLY A 121 23.86 20.43 -2.34
N PHE A 122 23.15 19.53 -3.02
CA PHE A 122 23.23 19.32 -4.49
C PHE A 122 22.23 20.17 -5.26
N GLY A 123 21.41 20.94 -4.55
CA GLY A 123 20.35 21.79 -5.06
C GLY A 123 20.84 23.04 -5.80
N SER A 124 20.00 23.56 -6.67
CA SER A 124 20.35 24.68 -7.57
C SER A 124 20.32 26.07 -6.90
N HIS A 125 19.87 26.18 -5.65
CA HIS A 125 19.76 27.43 -4.90
C HIS A 125 20.29 27.31 -3.46
N PRO A 126 21.60 27.50 -3.22
CA PRO A 126 22.10 27.71 -1.87
C PRO A 126 21.55 29.03 -1.31
N LEU A 127 21.10 29.02 -0.04
CA LEU A 127 20.57 30.20 0.69
C LEU A 127 21.47 31.43 0.49
N PRO A 128 20.90 32.63 0.20
CA PRO A 128 19.89 33.32 1.03
C PRO A 128 18.61 33.76 0.26
N GLY A 129 18.30 33.11 -0.86
CA GLY A 129 17.04 33.34 -1.60
C GLY A 129 15.89 32.47 -1.11
N ILE A 130 14.65 32.91 -1.39
CA ILE A 130 13.39 32.19 -1.11
C ILE A 130 13.52 30.72 -1.57
N PRO A 131 13.36 29.71 -0.69
CA PRO A 131 13.47 28.30 -1.07
C PRO A 131 12.42 27.98 -2.13
N TYR A 132 12.89 27.73 -3.35
CA TYR A 132 12.04 27.43 -4.49
C TYR A 132 12.25 25.97 -4.86
N PHE A 133 11.17 25.19 -4.83
CA PHE A 133 11.19 23.81 -5.30
C PHE A 133 11.57 23.81 -6.79
N GLY A 134 12.82 23.43 -7.08
CA GLY A 134 13.39 23.52 -8.41
C GLY A 134 12.61 22.62 -9.39
N ALA A 135 12.47 23.07 -10.64
CA ALA A 135 11.81 22.26 -11.67
C ALA A 135 12.43 20.85 -11.79
N TRP A 136 13.75 20.75 -11.62
CA TRP A 136 14.47 19.47 -11.63
C TRP A 136 14.17 18.57 -10.44
N GLN A 137 13.99 19.14 -9.24
CA GLN A 137 13.56 18.37 -8.06
C GLN A 137 12.15 17.84 -8.25
N ALA A 138 11.23 18.69 -8.71
CA ALA A 138 9.86 18.30 -9.04
C ALA A 138 9.83 17.16 -10.05
N ARG A 139 10.63 17.25 -11.12
CA ARG A 139 10.74 16.19 -12.13
C ARG A 139 11.32 14.90 -11.57
N GLY A 140 12.35 14.98 -10.73
CA GLY A 140 12.90 13.78 -10.08
C GLY A 140 11.89 13.09 -9.16
N VAL A 141 11.12 13.87 -8.42
CA VAL A 141 10.02 13.38 -7.57
C VAL A 141 8.91 12.74 -8.41
N GLU A 142 8.49 13.39 -9.50
CA GLU A 142 7.50 12.85 -10.44
C GLU A 142 7.94 11.51 -11.03
N ILE A 143 9.22 11.37 -11.40
CA ILE A 143 9.79 10.10 -11.88
C ILE A 143 9.72 9.04 -10.78
N GLY A 144 10.11 9.37 -9.55
CA GLY A 144 10.01 8.47 -8.40
C GLY A 144 8.57 7.98 -8.18
N GLN A 145 7.60 8.88 -8.28
CA GLN A 145 6.17 8.56 -8.19
C GLN A 145 5.68 7.66 -9.32
N ALA A 146 6.13 7.90 -10.57
CA ALA A 146 5.80 7.04 -11.71
C ALA A 146 6.34 5.62 -11.50
N VAL A 147 7.56 5.48 -10.97
CA VAL A 147 8.16 4.19 -10.63
C VAL A 147 7.40 3.49 -9.50
N ILE A 148 6.97 4.23 -8.45
CA ILE A 148 6.11 3.70 -7.38
C ILE A 148 4.78 3.21 -7.95
N ALA A 149 4.12 4.01 -8.79
CA ALA A 149 2.84 3.66 -9.39
C ALA A 149 2.95 2.39 -10.27
N LEU A 150 4.03 2.28 -11.06
CA LEU A 150 4.33 1.08 -11.82
C LEU A 150 4.57 -0.12 -10.89
N GLY A 151 5.35 0.05 -9.82
CA GLY A 151 5.60 -1.00 -8.84
C GLY A 151 4.31 -1.53 -8.19
N PHE A 152 3.39 -0.62 -7.83
CA PHE A 152 2.07 -1.01 -7.33
C PHE A 152 1.22 -1.73 -8.37
N LEU A 153 1.24 -1.29 -9.63
CA LEU A 153 0.52 -1.96 -10.71
C LEU A 153 0.98 -3.42 -10.86
N LEU A 154 2.29 -3.67 -10.78
CA LEU A 154 2.88 -5.01 -10.86
C LEU A 154 2.55 -5.89 -9.64
N LEU A 155 2.27 -5.29 -8.49
CA LEU A 155 1.93 -5.98 -7.25
C LEU A 155 0.47 -6.48 -7.23
N ILE A 156 -0.40 -6.00 -8.12
CA ILE A 156 -1.81 -6.39 -8.18
C ILE A 156 -1.93 -7.86 -8.65
N PRO A 157 -2.59 -8.73 -7.86
CA PRO A 157 -2.83 -10.11 -8.27
C PRO A 157 -3.87 -10.17 -9.39
N ILE A 158 -3.47 -10.68 -10.56
CA ILE A 158 -4.39 -10.92 -11.69
C ILE A 158 -5.19 -12.19 -11.39
N VAL A 159 -6.42 -12.03 -10.90
CA VAL A 159 -7.35 -13.16 -10.75
C VAL A 159 -7.85 -13.56 -12.13
N ARG A 160 -7.23 -14.58 -12.74
CA ARG A 160 -7.81 -15.22 -13.93
C ARG A 160 -9.10 -15.91 -13.51
N ARG A 161 -10.24 -15.36 -13.93
CA ARG A 161 -11.55 -16.01 -13.82
C ARG A 161 -11.50 -17.25 -14.72
N GLN A 162 -11.32 -18.44 -14.17
CA GLN A 162 -11.47 -19.68 -14.94
C GLN A 162 -12.95 -19.76 -15.36
N GLY A 163 -13.20 -19.74 -16.66
CA GLY A 163 -14.52 -19.95 -17.22
C GLY A 163 -15.01 -21.34 -16.84
N GLY A 164 -16.16 -21.43 -16.18
CA GLY A 164 -16.81 -22.69 -15.92
C GLY A 164 -17.30 -23.29 -17.24
N SER A 165 -16.74 -24.43 -17.62
CA SER A 165 -17.39 -25.36 -18.54
C SER A 165 -17.58 -26.68 -17.80
N SER A 166 -18.85 -26.90 -17.44
CA SER A 166 -19.41 -28.02 -16.69
C SER A 166 -18.83 -29.38 -17.07
N GLN A 167 -18.36 -30.11 -16.08
CA GLN A 167 -18.15 -31.55 -16.14
C GLN A 167 -19.54 -32.20 -16.22
N LYS A 168 -19.97 -32.59 -17.42
CA LYS A 168 -21.14 -33.45 -17.61
C LYS A 168 -20.78 -34.84 -17.07
N PRO A 169 -21.47 -35.42 -16.09
CA PRO A 169 -21.24 -36.82 -15.75
C PRO A 169 -21.67 -37.66 -16.95
N ALA A 170 -20.72 -38.42 -17.49
CA ALA A 170 -21.03 -39.58 -18.31
C ALA A 170 -21.78 -40.54 -17.37
N ASN A 171 -23.08 -40.68 -17.61
CA ASN A 171 -23.88 -41.74 -17.00
C ASN A 171 -23.93 -42.86 -18.04
N ASP A 172 -23.60 -44.06 -17.58
CA ASP A 172 -23.58 -45.32 -18.32
C ASP A 172 -24.95 -45.65 -18.96
#